data_AF-A0AA92C5N9-F1
#
_entry.id   AF-A0AA92C5N9-F1
#
_cell.length_a   1.000
_cell.length_b   1.000
_cell.length_c   1.000
_cell.angle_alpha   90.00
_cell.angle_beta   90.00
_cell.angle_gamma   90.00
#
_symmetry.space_group_name_H-M   'P 1'
#
loop_
_entity.id
_entity.type
_entity.pdbx_description
1 polymer ?
#
loop_
_entity_poly.entity_id
_entity_poly.type
_entity_poly.pdbx_seq_one_letter_code
_entity_poly.pdbx_strand_id
1 'polypeptide(L)'
;MTITKPRPDNLERARAAWGNPPEWIIALAEACNAENQTAVGKRIGYAGSTVSQLLSNSYPGDVARIEQLVRGALMSETVNCPILQEIGRDICLGWQRRPFSTASANAVRMHNACRNNCPHSRISKGTDQ
;
A
#
# COMPACT_ATOMS: atom_id res chain seq x y z
N MET A 1 -36.98 15.59 -5.55
CA MET A 1 -36.05 15.07 -4.53
C MET A 1 -35.46 13.78 -5.06
N THR A 2 -34.25 13.82 -5.61
CA THR A 2 -33.55 12.62 -6.06
C THR A 2 -33.00 11.90 -4.84
N ILE A 3 -33.59 10.77 -4.48
CA ILE A 3 -33.06 9.88 -3.45
C ILE A 3 -31.80 9.24 -4.04
N THR A 4 -30.63 9.78 -3.73
CA THR A 4 -29.35 9.14 -4.04
C THR A 4 -29.29 7.84 -3.24
N LYS A 5 -29.29 6.70 -3.93
CA LYS A 5 -29.13 5.37 -3.33
C LYS A 5 -27.91 5.41 -2.39
N PRO A 6 -28.02 4.97 -1.11
CA PRO A 6 -26.86 4.94 -0.23
C PRO A 6 -25.77 4.10 -0.89
N ARG A 7 -24.54 4.65 -0.94
CA ARG A 7 -23.39 3.90 -1.43
C ARG A 7 -23.23 2.66 -0.54
N PRO A 8 -22.99 1.47 -1.12
CA PRO A 8 -22.81 0.26 -0.33
C PRO A 8 -21.67 0.48 0.67
N ASP A 9 -21.96 0.25 1.96
CA ASP A 9 -20.97 0.40 3.01
C ASP A 9 -19.95 -0.75 2.91
N ASN A 10 -18.74 -0.41 2.49
CA ASN A 10 -17.66 -1.38 2.35
C ASN A 10 -17.24 -1.96 3.71
N LEU A 11 -17.48 -1.25 4.82
CA LEU A 11 -17.15 -1.71 6.17
C LEU A 11 -18.12 -2.80 6.62
N GLU A 12 -19.43 -2.63 6.37
CA GLU A 12 -20.42 -3.68 6.61
C GLU A 12 -20.10 -4.93 5.77
N ARG A 13 -19.76 -4.74 4.49
CA ARG A 13 -19.34 -5.85 3.62
C ARG A 13 -18.11 -6.58 4.16
N ALA A 14 -17.11 -5.83 4.62
CA ALA A 14 -15.90 -6.41 5.20
C ALA A 14 -16.20 -7.17 6.50
N ARG A 15 -17.02 -6.62 7.39
CA ARG A 15 -17.45 -7.29 8.62
C ARG A 15 -18.23 -8.57 8.33
N ALA A 16 -19.12 -8.56 7.34
CA ALA A 16 -19.88 -9.74 6.94
C ALA A 16 -18.98 -10.86 6.39
N ALA A 17 -17.94 -10.52 5.62
CA ALA A 17 -17.05 -11.50 5.01
C ALA A 17 -15.94 -12.02 5.95
N TRP A 18 -15.43 -11.18 6.84
CA TRP A 18 -14.32 -11.52 7.76
C TRP A 18 -14.79 -11.90 9.17
N GLY A 19 -16.01 -11.53 9.57
CA GLY A 19 -16.49 -11.58 10.94
C GLY A 19 -15.81 -10.53 11.82
N ASN A 20 -14.51 -10.74 12.09
CA ASN A 20 -13.64 -9.79 12.79
C ASN A 20 -12.51 -9.33 11.85
N PRO A 21 -12.75 -8.35 10.97
CA PRO A 21 -11.76 -7.92 9.99
C PRO A 21 -10.51 -7.33 10.67
N PRO A 22 -9.30 -7.62 10.18
CA PRO A 22 -8.09 -6.93 10.61
C PRO A 22 -8.17 -5.41 10.39
N GLU A 23 -7.46 -4.63 11.22
CA GLU A 23 -7.44 -3.16 11.14
C GLU A 23 -7.13 -2.61 9.74
N TRP A 24 -6.22 -3.25 9.00
CA TRP A 24 -5.88 -2.79 7.65
C TRP A 24 -7.03 -3.01 6.64
N ILE A 25 -7.88 -4.03 6.84
CA ILE A 25 -9.11 -4.24 6.05
C ILE A 25 -10.15 -3.17 6.40
N ILE A 26 -10.25 -2.78 7.67
CA ILE A 26 -11.12 -1.68 8.11
C ILE A 26 -10.69 -0.37 7.44
N ALA A 27 -9.40 -0.03 7.51
CA ALA A 27 -8.85 1.15 6.84
C ALA A 27 -9.07 1.12 5.32
N LEU A 28 -8.93 -0.06 4.69
CA LEU A 28 -9.23 -0.23 3.26
C LEU A 28 -10.71 0.02 2.95
N ALA A 29 -11.62 -0.48 3.78
CA ALA A 29 -13.05 -0.30 3.63
C ALA A 29 -13.46 1.17 3.80
N GLU A 30 -12.96 1.83 4.83
CA GLU A 30 -13.19 3.26 5.10
C GLU A 30 -12.68 4.14 3.95
N ALA A 31 -11.47 3.86 3.43
CA ALA A 31 -10.95 4.56 2.26
C ALA A 31 -11.84 4.36 1.03
N CYS A 32 -12.41 3.17 0.84
CA CYS A 32 -13.34 2.90 -0.26
C CYS A 32 -14.69 3.61 -0.09
N ASN A 33 -15.13 3.83 1.15
CA ASN A 33 -16.32 4.62 1.46
C ASN A 33 -16.09 6.12 1.24
N ALA A 34 -14.91 6.63 1.59
CA ALA A 34 -14.53 8.02 1.32
C ALA A 34 -14.37 8.28 -0.18
N GLU A 35 -13.76 7.35 -0.90
CA GLU A 35 -13.48 7.44 -2.34
C GLU A 35 -14.28 6.38 -3.14
N ASN A 36 -13.57 5.52 -3.88
CA ASN A 36 -14.09 4.32 -4.54
C ASN A 36 -12.96 3.28 -4.68
N GLN A 37 -13.33 2.02 -4.89
CA GLN A 37 -12.37 0.89 -4.94
C GLN A 37 -11.31 1.04 -6.04
N THR A 38 -11.63 1.69 -7.17
CA THR A 38 -10.67 1.93 -8.25
C THR A 38 -9.61 2.94 -7.84
N ALA A 39 -10.01 4.04 -7.19
CA ALA A 39 -9.08 5.06 -6.69
C ALA A 39 -8.18 4.49 -5.58
N VAL A 40 -8.77 3.78 -4.62
CA VAL A 40 -8.04 3.12 -3.54
C VAL A 40 -7.09 2.05 -4.07
N GLY A 41 -7.52 1.26 -5.06
CA GLY A 41 -6.67 0.30 -5.75
C GLY A 41 -5.41 0.95 -6.33
N LYS A 42 -5.56 2.07 -7.04
CA LYS A 42 -4.41 2.83 -7.59
C LYS A 42 -3.43 3.27 -6.51
N ARG A 43 -3.92 3.72 -5.34
CA ARG A 43 -3.06 4.13 -4.20
C ARG A 43 -2.17 2.99 -3.68
N ILE A 44 -2.69 1.77 -3.66
CA ILE A 44 -1.93 0.58 -3.23
C ILE A 44 -1.21 -0.15 -4.39
N GLY A 45 -1.37 0.31 -5.63
CA GLY A 45 -0.76 -0.28 -6.83
C GLY A 45 -1.48 -1.52 -7.38
N TYR A 46 -2.79 -1.66 -7.14
CA TYR A 46 -3.61 -2.78 -7.60
C TYR A 46 -4.89 -2.32 -8.30
N ALA A 47 -5.59 -3.25 -8.97
CA ALA A 47 -6.88 -2.97 -9.57
C ALA A 47 -7.99 -2.87 -8.52
N GLY A 48 -9.07 -2.13 -8.81
CA GLY A 48 -10.24 -2.05 -7.93
C GLY A 48 -10.93 -3.41 -7.71
N SER A 49 -10.82 -4.34 -8.66
CA SER A 49 -11.30 -5.72 -8.50
C SER A 49 -10.55 -6.46 -7.39
N THR A 50 -9.24 -6.24 -7.25
CA THR A 50 -8.44 -6.77 -6.13
C THR A 50 -8.95 -6.23 -4.81
N VAL A 51 -9.22 -4.92 -4.73
CA VAL A 51 -9.82 -4.28 -3.55
C VAL A 51 -11.17 -4.90 -3.20
N SER A 52 -12.03 -5.14 -4.19
CA SER A 52 -13.30 -5.82 -3.96
C SER A 52 -13.11 -7.22 -3.37
N GLN A 53 -12.16 -8.01 -3.90
CA GLN A 53 -11.88 -9.36 -3.43
C GLN A 53 -11.33 -9.38 -1.99
N LEU A 54 -10.52 -8.40 -1.61
CA LEU A 54 -10.02 -8.26 -0.24
C LEU A 54 -11.16 -7.95 0.74
N LEU A 55 -12.06 -7.03 0.35
CA LEU A 55 -13.23 -6.68 1.16
C LEU A 55 -14.23 -7.85 1.30
N SER A 56 -14.27 -8.76 0.34
CA SER A 56 -15.07 -10.00 0.42
C SER A 56 -14.30 -11.21 0.94
N ASN A 57 -13.09 -11.04 1.47
CA ASN A 57 -12.24 -12.12 1.97
C ASN A 57 -12.04 -13.29 0.97
N SER A 58 -11.94 -12.98 -0.33
CA SER A 58 -11.87 -13.97 -1.41
C SER A 58 -10.63 -13.83 -2.29
N TYR A 59 -9.71 -12.93 -1.93
CA TYR A 59 -8.48 -12.73 -2.69
C TYR A 59 -7.53 -13.92 -2.52
N PRO A 60 -7.14 -14.63 -3.60
CA PRO A 60 -6.34 -15.86 -3.50
C PRO A 60 -4.83 -15.62 -3.44
N GLY A 61 -4.38 -14.36 -3.53
CA GLY A 61 -2.96 -14.01 -3.59
C GLY A 61 -2.31 -13.75 -2.23
N ASP A 62 -1.15 -13.11 -2.25
CA ASP A 62 -0.39 -12.74 -1.05
C ASP A 62 -1.04 -11.55 -0.32
N VAL A 63 -1.90 -11.88 0.64
CA VAL A 63 -2.61 -10.91 1.49
C VAL A 63 -1.65 -10.13 2.38
N ALA A 64 -0.58 -10.76 2.87
CA ALA A 64 0.42 -10.11 3.74
C ALA A 64 1.17 -9.00 2.99
N ARG A 65 1.49 -9.21 1.71
CA ARG A 65 2.05 -8.16 0.86
C ARG A 65 1.10 -6.97 0.73
N ILE A 66 -0.19 -7.22 0.54
CA ILE A 66 -1.18 -6.15 0.37
C ILE A 66 -1.41 -5.39 1.66
N GLU A 67 -1.49 -6.07 2.80
CA GLU A 67 -1.59 -5.43 4.11
C GLU A 67 -0.51 -4.36 4.28
N GLN A 68 0.74 -4.68 3.96
CA GLN A 68 1.87 -3.74 4.07
C GLN A 68 1.74 -2.52 3.15
N LEU A 69 1.09 -2.67 2.00
CA LEU A 69 0.83 -1.58 1.07
C LEU A 69 -0.33 -0.72 1.56
N VAL A 70 -1.38 -1.34 2.08
CA VAL A 70 -2.51 -0.65 2.70
C VAL A 70 -2.05 0.18 3.88
N ARG A 71 -1.26 -0.42 4.79
CA ARG A 71 -0.72 0.31 5.95
C ARG A 71 0.11 1.52 5.53
N GLY A 72 0.97 1.36 4.53
CA GLY A 72 1.78 2.47 4.03
C GLY A 72 1.00 3.53 3.26
N ALA A 73 0.01 3.16 2.45
CA ALA A 73 -0.70 4.09 1.58
C ALA A 73 -1.94 4.73 2.21
N LEU A 74 -2.59 4.06 3.17
CA LEU A 74 -3.89 4.44 3.73
C LEU A 74 -3.83 4.75 5.22
N MET A 75 -2.93 4.11 5.98
CA MET A 75 -2.84 4.29 7.44
C MET A 75 -1.72 5.24 7.87
N SER A 76 -1.11 5.95 6.92
CA SER A 76 0.01 6.88 7.16
C SER A 76 1.15 6.27 7.99
N GLU A 77 1.42 4.96 7.84
CA GLU A 77 2.52 4.31 8.54
C GLU A 77 3.84 4.97 8.11
N THR A 78 4.61 5.46 9.08
CA THR A 78 5.92 6.06 8.85
C THR A 78 7.03 5.06 9.15
N VAL A 79 8.19 5.26 8.51
CA VAL A 79 9.43 4.54 8.79
C VAL A 79 10.57 5.53 8.98
N ASN A 80 11.51 5.19 9.87
CA ASN A 80 12.75 5.95 10.01
C ASN A 80 13.76 5.51 8.95
N CYS A 81 13.79 6.25 7.84
CA CYS A 81 14.78 6.09 6.78
C CYS A 81 16.15 6.60 7.25
N PRO A 82 17.24 5.83 7.09
CA PRO A 82 18.57 6.27 7.50
C PRO A 82 19.04 7.57 6.82
N ILE A 83 18.50 7.90 5.64
CA ILE A 83 18.91 9.08 4.88
C ILE A 83 17.90 10.23 4.95
N LEU A 84 16.61 9.92 4.84
CA LEU A 84 15.54 10.92 4.80
C LEU A 84 14.86 11.14 6.16
N GLN A 85 15.27 10.41 7.21
CA GLN A 85 14.64 10.37 8.53
C GLN A 85 13.19 9.86 8.43
N GLU A 86 12.26 10.41 9.20
CA GLU A 86 10.87 9.99 9.19
C GLU A 86 10.22 10.27 7.83
N ILE A 87 9.78 9.21 7.15
CA ILE A 87 9.06 9.29 5.88
C ILE A 87 7.89 8.32 5.87
N GLY A 88 6.88 8.60 5.04
CA GLY A 88 5.81 7.65 4.76
C GLY A 88 6.36 6.33 4.19
N ARG A 89 5.76 5.20 4.61
CA ARG A 89 6.16 3.87 4.14
C ARG A 89 5.93 3.70 2.63
N ASP A 90 4.93 4.37 2.08
CA ASP A 90 4.69 4.47 0.64
C ASP A 90 5.87 5.15 -0.09
N ILE A 91 6.38 6.26 0.44
CA ILE A 91 7.55 6.97 -0.09
C ILE A 91 8.79 6.07 -0.02
N CYS A 92 8.99 5.38 1.10
CA CYS A 92 10.09 4.42 1.27
C CYS A 92 10.05 3.32 0.18
N LEU A 93 8.88 2.73 -0.05
CA LEU A 93 8.71 1.70 -1.08
C LEU A 93 8.84 2.25 -2.51
N GLY A 94 8.39 3.49 -2.73
CA GLY A 94 8.59 4.21 -3.98
C GLY A 94 10.07 4.34 -4.31
N TRP A 95 10.90 4.73 -3.34
CA TRP A 95 12.35 4.80 -3.52
C TRP A 95 13.00 3.45 -3.82
N GLN A 96 12.57 2.37 -3.15
CA GLN A 96 13.13 1.03 -3.37
C GLN A 96 12.85 0.48 -4.78
N ARG A 97 11.67 0.79 -5.34
CA ARG A 97 11.24 0.32 -6.67
C ARG A 97 11.85 1.10 -7.84
N ARG A 98 12.38 2.29 -7.61
CA ARG A 98 12.91 3.14 -8.68
C ARG A 98 14.13 2.50 -9.34
N PRO A 99 14.24 2.54 -10.68
CA PRO A 99 15.45 2.11 -11.39
C PRO A 99 16.63 3.03 -11.03
N PHE A 100 17.85 2.54 -11.25
CA PHE A 100 19.04 3.38 -11.09
C PHE A 100 18.99 4.56 -12.07
N SER A 101 19.38 5.75 -11.60
CA SER A 101 19.47 6.94 -12.43
C SER A 101 20.58 7.86 -11.92
N THR A 102 21.43 8.32 -12.83
CA THR A 102 22.49 9.30 -12.57
C THR A 102 22.03 10.74 -12.78
N ALA A 103 20.81 10.96 -13.25
CA ALA A 103 20.25 12.29 -13.52
C ALA A 103 20.09 13.14 -12.23
N SER A 104 20.17 12.53 -11.05
CA SER A 104 20.11 13.23 -9.76
C SER A 104 21.03 12.58 -8.75
N ALA A 105 21.87 13.38 -8.08
CA ALA A 105 22.67 12.94 -6.96
C ALA A 105 21.83 12.32 -5.83
N ASN A 106 20.58 12.79 -5.64
CA ASN A 106 19.65 12.20 -4.68
C ASN A 106 19.14 10.83 -5.14
N ALA A 107 18.93 10.62 -6.44
CA ALA A 107 18.56 9.31 -6.97
C ALA A 107 19.68 8.28 -6.76
N VAL A 108 20.93 8.65 -7.03
CA VAL A 108 22.12 7.81 -6.77
C VAL A 108 22.24 7.49 -5.28
N ARG A 109 22.18 8.51 -4.41
CA ARG A 109 22.26 8.31 -2.94
C ARG A 109 21.16 7.37 -2.44
N MET A 110 19.92 7.53 -2.90
CA MET A 110 18.81 6.69 -2.44
C MET A 110 18.91 5.27 -2.96
N HIS A 111 19.31 5.11 -4.23
CA HIS A 111 19.49 3.81 -4.82
C HIS A 111 20.52 2.97 -4.03
N ASN A 112 21.65 3.58 -3.69
CA ASN A 112 22.71 2.96 -2.90
C ASN A 112 22.25 2.68 -1.46
N ALA A 113 21.65 3.66 -0.79
CA ALA A 113 21.18 3.49 0.59
C ALA A 113 20.11 2.37 0.71
N CYS A 114 19.17 2.29 -0.24
CA CYS A 114 18.17 1.22 -0.23
C CYS A 114 18.78 -0.17 -0.43
N ARG A 115 19.91 -0.29 -1.12
CA ARG A 115 20.57 -1.58 -1.42
C ARG A 115 21.72 -1.90 -0.46
N ASN A 116 22.12 -0.95 0.38
CA ASN A 116 23.22 -1.11 1.33
C ASN A 116 22.70 -1.21 2.77
N ASN A 117 22.29 -2.41 3.17
CA ASN A 117 21.93 -2.77 4.55
C ASN A 117 20.81 -1.92 5.19
N CYS A 118 19.91 -1.38 4.37
CA CYS A 118 18.74 -0.67 4.88
C CYS A 118 17.78 -1.67 5.58
N PRO A 119 17.41 -1.43 6.85
CA PRO A 119 16.56 -2.35 7.62
C PRO A 119 15.14 -2.49 7.07
N HIS A 120 14.73 -1.53 6.23
CA HIS A 120 13.42 -1.50 5.58
C HIS A 120 13.47 -1.99 4.14
N SER A 121 14.65 -2.38 3.64
CA SER A 121 14.84 -2.78 2.24
C SER A 121 14.21 -4.14 1.96
N ARG A 122 13.47 -4.23 0.85
CA ARG A 122 12.88 -5.46 0.34
C ARG A 122 13.49 -5.90 -1.00
N ILE A 123 14.58 -5.27 -1.39
CA ILE A 123 15.30 -5.62 -2.61
C ILE A 123 16.09 -6.88 -2.26
N SER A 124 15.67 -8.05 -2.76
CA SER A 124 16.53 -9.23 -2.73
C SER A 124 17.85 -8.84 -3.40
N LYS A 125 18.99 -9.23 -2.82
CA LYS A 125 20.28 -8.99 -3.46
C LYS A 125 20.29 -9.72 -4.80
N GLY A 126 19.89 -9.03 -5.86
CA GLY A 126 20.12 -9.45 -7.23
C GLY A 126 21.61 -9.40 -7.43
N THR A 127 22.23 -10.57 -7.47
CA THR A 127 23.60 -10.77 -7.93
C THR A 127 23.63 -10.38 -9.40
N ASP A 128 24.00 -9.15 -9.71
CA ASP A 128 24.35 -8.76 -11.08
C ASP A 128 25.77 -8.18 -11.06
N GLN A 129 26.65 -8.95 -11.70
CA GLN A 129 28.07 -8.69 -11.99
C GLN A 129 28.24 -7.57 -13.01
#